data_AF-A0A1J1DZM2-F1
#
_entry.id   AF-A0A1J1DZM2-F1
#
_cell.length_a   1.000
_cell.length_b   1.000
_cell.length_c   1.000
_cell.angle_alpha   90.00
_cell.angle_beta   90.00
_cell.angle_gamma   90.00
#
_symmetry.space_group_name_H-M   'P 1'
#
loop_
_entity.id
_entity.type
_entity.pdbx_description
1 polymer ?
#
loop_
_entity_poly.entity_id
_entity_poly.type
_entity_poly.pdbx_seq_one_letter_code
_entity_poly.pdbx_strand_id
1 'polypeptide(L)'
;MKIFKLKKVFLFILSVLFTFSCDKNKVIPDEENSQSTIPKEIISLKLEASQNTGIGSVDINAEVIESNGQKIYILLLPNGVNTDSESFIPTITISENTTINPENSSPQELGKITINENVFDLSQSGVEYTSYS
;
A
#
# COMPACT_ATOMS: atom_id res chain seq x y z
N MET A 1 33.88 -52.30 -57.62
CA MET A 1 34.92 -51.25 -57.71
C MET A 1 34.54 -50.11 -56.76
N LYS A 2 35.50 -49.65 -55.95
CA LYS A 2 35.46 -48.56 -54.93
C LYS A 2 34.76 -48.90 -53.60
N ILE A 3 35.29 -48.67 -52.40
CA ILE A 3 36.64 -48.67 -51.78
C ILE A 3 36.32 -48.45 -50.28
N PHE A 4 36.94 -49.24 -49.40
CA PHE A 4 36.92 -49.05 -47.94
C PHE A 4 37.54 -47.69 -47.56
N LYS A 5 36.94 -46.98 -46.60
CA LYS A 5 37.69 -46.06 -45.71
C LYS A 5 37.19 -46.15 -44.28
N LEU A 6 37.90 -46.95 -43.49
CA LEU A 6 37.93 -46.91 -42.04
C LEU A 6 38.92 -45.79 -41.61
N LYS A 7 38.48 -44.84 -40.79
CA LYS A 7 39.34 -44.01 -39.91
C LYS A 7 38.65 -44.03 -38.53
N LYS A 8 39.18 -44.76 -37.54
CA LYS A 8 40.03 -44.23 -36.43
C LYS A 8 39.43 -42.93 -35.88
N VAL A 9 38.86 -42.89 -34.67
CA VAL A 9 39.51 -42.79 -33.34
C VAL A 9 38.41 -43.06 -32.28
N PHE A 10 38.46 -44.10 -31.43
CA PHE A 10 39.12 -44.24 -30.10
C PHE A 10 38.64 -43.27 -28.98
N LEU A 11 38.51 -43.83 -27.76
CA LEU A 11 38.13 -43.26 -26.44
C LEU A 11 36.62 -43.05 -26.21
N PHE A 12 35.89 -43.80 -25.37
CA PHE A 12 36.08 -44.24 -23.96
C PHE A 12 36.15 -43.05 -22.97
N ILE A 13 35.47 -43.22 -21.82
CA ILE A 13 35.18 -42.31 -20.68
C ILE A 13 33.68 -41.95 -20.69
N LEU A 14 32.75 -42.65 -20.02
CA LEU A 14 32.67 -42.98 -18.59
C LEU A 14 33.21 -41.87 -17.68
N SER A 15 32.38 -40.86 -17.42
CA SER A 15 32.38 -40.19 -16.13
C SER A 15 30.98 -39.74 -15.76
N VAL A 16 30.37 -40.55 -14.90
CA VAL A 16 29.50 -40.06 -13.83
C VAL A 16 30.22 -38.93 -13.11
N LEU A 17 29.45 -37.92 -12.66
CA LEU A 17 29.72 -36.95 -11.58
C LEU A 17 29.47 -35.52 -12.05
N PHE A 18 28.29 -35.00 -11.74
CA PHE A 18 28.16 -33.77 -10.96
C PHE A 18 26.88 -33.89 -10.12
N THR A 19 27.00 -34.62 -9.01
CA THR A 19 26.12 -34.38 -7.87
C THR A 19 26.42 -32.95 -7.40
N PHE A 20 25.54 -32.01 -7.70
CA PHE A 20 25.54 -30.72 -7.02
C PHE A 20 25.21 -30.99 -5.56
N SER A 21 26.27 -31.17 -4.77
CA SER A 21 26.21 -31.07 -3.32
C SER A 21 25.82 -29.63 -3.00
N CYS A 22 24.56 -29.42 -2.59
CA CYS A 22 24.18 -28.20 -1.87
C CYS A 22 25.03 -28.15 -0.60
N ASP A 23 26.12 -27.39 -0.67
CA ASP A 23 26.92 -27.02 0.48
C ASP A 23 26.07 -26.11 1.37
N LYS A 24 25.52 -26.70 2.43
CA LYS A 24 24.84 -25.99 3.50
C LYS A 24 25.93 -25.38 4.37
N ASN A 25 26.51 -24.26 3.94
CA ASN A 25 27.19 -23.27 4.79
C ASN A 25 27.77 -22.15 3.93
N LYS A 26 26.89 -21.28 3.43
CA LYS A 26 27.23 -19.86 3.30
C LYS A 26 26.27 -19.09 4.16
N VAL A 27 26.70 -18.85 5.41
CA VAL A 27 26.27 -17.69 6.18
C VAL A 27 26.79 -16.49 5.41
N ILE A 28 25.97 -15.99 4.49
CA ILE A 28 26.06 -14.62 4.03
C ILE A 28 25.50 -13.83 5.22
N PRO A 29 26.22 -12.84 5.77
CA PRO A 29 25.57 -11.91 6.67
C PRO A 29 24.52 -11.21 5.82
N ASP A 30 23.26 -11.50 6.09
CA ASP A 30 22.16 -10.71 5.56
C ASP A 30 22.46 -9.27 6.00
N GLU A 31 22.95 -8.44 5.07
CA GLU A 31 22.72 -7.01 5.19
C GLU A 31 21.23 -6.88 5.39
N GLU A 32 20.84 -6.32 6.54
CA GLU A 32 19.46 -6.02 6.90
C GLU A 32 18.85 -5.05 5.87
N ASN A 33 18.55 -5.54 4.67
CA ASN A 33 17.46 -4.99 3.89
C ASN A 33 16.18 -5.57 4.48
N SER A 34 15.87 -5.11 5.69
CA SER A 34 14.63 -5.40 6.38
C SER A 34 13.53 -4.64 5.65
N GLN A 35 13.15 -5.17 4.49
CA GLN A 35 11.97 -4.72 3.77
C GLN A 35 10.78 -5.12 4.65
N SER A 36 10.31 -4.15 5.44
CA SER A 36 9.21 -4.32 6.39
C SER A 36 8.08 -5.13 5.76
N THR A 37 7.73 -6.26 6.39
CA THR A 37 6.61 -7.11 6.00
C THR A 37 5.27 -6.52 6.44
N ILE A 38 5.29 -5.42 7.19
CA ILE A 38 4.09 -4.70 7.62
C ILE A 38 3.48 -4.01 6.38
N PRO A 39 2.20 -4.26 6.06
CA PRO A 39 1.51 -3.57 4.98
C PRO A 39 1.62 -2.05 5.15
N LYS A 40 2.03 -1.35 4.09
CA LYS A 40 2.10 0.12 4.07
C LYS A 40 0.69 0.65 3.84
N GLU A 41 0.04 1.13 4.89
CA GLU A 41 -1.35 1.55 4.79
C GLU A 41 -1.73 2.64 5.80
N ILE A 42 -2.80 3.35 5.46
CA ILE A 42 -3.56 4.13 6.41
C ILE A 42 -4.42 3.17 7.23
N ILE A 43 -4.22 3.17 8.54
CA ILE A 43 -4.94 2.33 9.50
C ILE A 43 -6.29 2.97 9.82
N SER A 44 -6.31 4.29 10.08
CA SER A 44 -7.54 5.02 10.40
C SER A 44 -7.42 6.50 10.09
N LEU A 45 -8.57 7.13 9.85
CA LEU A 45 -8.70 8.58 9.69
C LEU A 45 -9.81 9.07 10.62
N LYS A 46 -9.58 10.18 11.32
CA LYS A 46 -10.59 10.85 12.12
C LYS A 46 -10.44 12.37 12.07
N LEU A 47 -11.47 13.09 12.48
CA LEU A 47 -11.41 14.49 12.85
C LEU A 47 -11.50 14.60 14.37
N GLU A 48 -10.47 15.14 15.00
CA GLU A 48 -10.52 15.44 16.43
C GLU A 48 -11.30 16.73 16.67
N ALA A 49 -12.24 16.70 17.62
CA ALA A 49 -13.04 17.88 17.97
C ALA A 49 -12.18 19.03 18.52
N SER A 50 -11.07 18.69 19.18
CA SER A 50 -10.08 19.65 19.71
C SER A 50 -9.38 20.45 18.61
N GLN A 51 -9.22 19.86 17.42
CA GLN A 51 -8.55 20.49 16.26
C GLN A 51 -9.55 21.07 15.26
N ASN A 52 -10.81 20.62 15.30
CA ASN A 52 -11.86 20.98 14.35
C ASN A 52 -13.08 21.53 15.10
N THR A 53 -13.04 22.80 15.51
CA THR A 53 -14.11 23.39 16.34
C THR A 53 -15.49 23.43 15.65
N GLY A 54 -15.54 23.36 14.33
CA GLY A 54 -16.77 23.35 13.53
C GLY A 54 -17.60 22.07 13.65
N ILE A 55 -17.00 20.94 14.09
CA ILE A 55 -17.68 19.63 14.12
C ILE A 55 -18.33 19.30 15.48
N GLY A 56 -18.35 20.24 16.42
CA GLY A 56 -18.92 20.03 17.75
C GLY A 56 -17.92 19.47 18.76
N SER A 57 -18.40 18.68 19.74
CA SER A 57 -17.61 18.26 20.91
C SER A 57 -17.17 16.79 20.89
N VAL A 58 -17.37 16.08 19.78
CA VAL A 58 -17.10 14.64 19.66
C VAL A 58 -16.24 14.40 18.43
N ASP A 59 -15.22 13.56 18.58
CA ASP A 59 -14.38 13.12 17.46
C ASP A 59 -15.23 12.36 16.42
N ILE A 60 -14.94 12.59 15.15
CA ILE A 60 -15.60 11.90 14.03
C ILE A 60 -14.61 10.92 13.44
N ASN A 61 -14.87 9.62 13.63
CA ASN A 61 -14.10 8.57 12.98
C ASN A 61 -14.64 8.34 11.57
N ALA A 62 -13.74 8.14 10.61
CA ALA A 62 -14.14 7.76 9.26
C ALA A 62 -14.61 6.29 9.22
N GLU A 63 -15.66 6.05 8.44
CA GLU A 63 -16.02 4.71 8.00
C GLU A 63 -15.17 4.34 6.79
N VAL A 64 -14.81 3.06 6.66
CA VAL A 64 -13.95 2.58 5.56
C VAL A 64 -14.76 1.71 4.62
N ILE A 65 -14.73 2.06 3.34
CA ILE A 65 -15.26 1.23 2.25
C ILE A 65 -14.10 0.80 1.38
N GLU A 66 -14.02 -0.50 1.09
CA GLU A 66 -13.04 -1.05 0.16
C GLU A 66 -13.68 -1.31 -1.20
N SER A 67 -13.07 -0.78 -2.26
CA SER A 67 -13.53 -0.98 -3.64
C SER A 67 -12.35 -1.03 -4.59
N ASN A 68 -12.29 -2.07 -5.43
CA ASN A 68 -11.23 -2.25 -6.44
C ASN A 68 -9.79 -2.13 -5.89
N GLY A 69 -9.56 -2.62 -4.66
CA GLY A 69 -8.25 -2.54 -4.00
C GLY A 69 -7.89 -1.14 -3.46
N GLN A 70 -8.83 -0.19 -3.47
CA GLN A 70 -8.69 1.14 -2.87
C GLN A 70 -9.55 1.24 -1.61
N LYS A 71 -9.03 1.95 -0.60
CA LYS A 71 -9.75 2.28 0.64
C LYS A 71 -10.30 3.69 0.52
N ILE A 72 -11.58 3.84 0.84
CA ILE A 72 -12.30 5.10 0.83
C ILE A 72 -12.73 5.40 2.25
N TYR A 73 -12.29 6.54 2.79
CA TYR A 73 -12.58 6.98 4.14
C TYR A 73 -13.71 8.02 4.09
N ILE A 74 -14.85 7.71 4.70
CA ILE A 74 -16.06 8.53 4.69
C ILE A 74 -16.29 9.11 6.07
N LEU A 75 -16.34 10.43 6.17
CA LEU A 75 -16.65 11.17 7.39
C LEU A 75 -18.12 11.60 7.37
N LEU A 76 -18.88 11.19 8.39
CA LEU A 76 -20.25 11.66 8.61
C LEU A 76 -20.24 12.89 9.50
N LEU A 77 -20.35 14.06 8.89
CA LEU A 77 -20.32 15.34 9.60
C LEU A 77 -21.70 15.69 10.21
N PRO A 78 -21.73 16.39 11.36
CA PRO A 78 -22.96 16.93 11.93
C PRO A 78 -23.70 17.83 10.95
N ASN A 79 -25.02 17.87 11.08
CA ASN A 79 -25.85 18.76 10.27
C ASN A 79 -25.45 20.23 10.49
N GLY A 80 -25.31 20.98 9.40
CA GLY A 80 -24.97 22.41 9.41
C GLY A 80 -23.48 22.71 9.29
N VAL A 81 -22.60 21.71 9.32
CA VAL A 81 -21.17 21.90 9.02
C VAL A 81 -21.01 22.26 7.53
N ASN A 82 -20.34 23.37 7.24
CA ASN A 82 -20.14 23.82 5.86
C ASN A 82 -18.78 23.36 5.33
N THR A 83 -18.78 22.35 4.47
CA THR A 83 -17.53 21.83 3.89
C THR A 83 -16.97 22.66 2.74
N ASP A 84 -17.69 23.66 2.20
CA ASP A 84 -17.22 24.45 1.06
C ASP A 84 -16.31 25.63 1.46
N SER A 85 -16.33 26.01 2.73
CA SER A 85 -15.57 27.17 3.25
C SER A 85 -14.66 26.84 4.42
N GLU A 86 -14.71 25.60 4.92
CA GLU A 86 -13.95 25.15 6.07
C GLU A 86 -12.85 24.20 5.63
N SER A 87 -11.68 24.37 6.25
CA SER A 87 -10.60 23.41 6.16
C SER A 87 -10.59 22.57 7.42
N PHE A 88 -10.49 21.26 7.26
CA PHE A 88 -10.48 20.28 8.33
C PHE A 88 -9.07 19.77 8.55
N ILE A 89 -8.71 19.49 9.79
CA ILE A 89 -7.42 18.90 10.16
C ILE A 89 -7.66 17.42 10.45
N PRO A 90 -7.34 16.50 9.52
CA PRO A 90 -7.48 15.08 9.73
C PRO A 90 -6.33 14.55 10.57
N THR A 91 -6.67 13.66 11.50
CA THR A 91 -5.72 12.85 12.24
C THR A 91 -5.68 11.45 11.61
N ILE A 92 -4.56 11.11 11.01
CA ILE A 92 -4.36 9.87 10.26
C ILE A 92 -3.37 8.99 11.01
N THR A 93 -3.78 7.75 11.28
CA THR A 93 -2.90 6.72 11.82
C THR A 93 -2.40 5.87 10.66
N ILE A 94 -1.09 5.70 10.57
CA ILE A 94 -0.41 4.97 9.49
C ILE A 94 0.44 3.85 10.09
N SER A 95 0.69 2.81 9.30
CA SER A 95 1.61 1.74 9.66
C SER A 95 3.03 2.26 9.91
N GLU A 96 3.82 1.51 10.68
CA GLU A 96 5.23 1.84 10.93
C GLU A 96 6.03 2.00 9.64
N ASN A 97 7.00 2.92 9.63
CA ASN A 97 7.86 3.23 8.49
C ASN A 97 7.08 3.59 7.20
N THR A 98 5.88 4.14 7.35
CA THR A 98 5.06 4.65 6.25
C THR A 98 5.04 6.16 6.32
N THR A 99 5.11 6.82 5.17
CA THR A 99 4.81 8.25 5.03
C THR A 99 3.58 8.41 4.17
N ILE A 100 2.86 9.52 4.32
CA ILE A 100 1.69 9.82 3.50
C ILE A 100 1.80 11.22 2.89
N ASN A 101 1.25 11.36 1.69
CA ASN A 101 1.02 12.65 1.05
C ASN A 101 -0.46 12.77 0.65
N PRO A 102 -1.17 13.84 1.03
CA PRO A 102 -0.74 14.92 1.92
C PRO A 102 -0.30 14.47 3.33
N GLU A 103 0.49 15.29 4.00
CA GLU A 103 1.00 14.98 5.35
C GLU A 103 -0.15 14.91 6.37
N ASN A 104 0.00 14.07 7.39
CA ASN A 104 -0.93 14.01 8.51
C ASN A 104 -1.11 15.40 9.17
N SER A 105 -2.31 15.70 9.67
CA SER A 105 -2.62 16.96 10.37
C SER A 105 -2.41 18.22 9.53
N SER A 106 -2.27 18.08 8.20
CA SER A 106 -2.33 19.20 7.27
C SER A 106 -3.80 19.59 7.03
N PRO A 107 -4.16 20.90 7.01
CA PRO A 107 -5.51 21.33 6.70
C PRO A 107 -5.95 20.87 5.30
N GLN A 108 -7.16 20.32 5.19
CA GLN A 108 -7.72 19.73 3.97
C GLN A 108 -9.15 20.21 3.71
N GLU A 109 -9.48 20.41 2.44
CA GLU A 109 -10.86 20.61 1.99
C GLU A 109 -11.50 19.23 1.75
N LEU A 110 -12.63 18.97 2.40
CA LEU A 110 -13.34 17.69 2.25
C LEU A 110 -14.28 17.75 1.06
N GLY A 111 -14.20 16.73 0.20
CA GLY A 111 -15.14 16.54 -0.89
C GLY A 111 -16.52 16.10 -0.39
N LYS A 112 -17.58 16.49 -1.10
CA LYS A 112 -18.95 16.11 -0.78
C LYS A 112 -19.33 14.85 -1.54
N ILE A 113 -19.63 13.78 -0.81
CA ILE A 113 -20.22 12.57 -1.40
C ILE A 113 -21.72 12.75 -1.42
N THR A 114 -22.33 12.62 -2.61
CA THR A 114 -23.79 12.61 -2.74
C THR A 114 -24.29 11.17 -2.83
N ILE A 115 -25.45 10.93 -2.22
CA ILE A 115 -26.12 9.61 -2.24
C ILE A 115 -27.34 9.74 -3.14
N ASN A 116 -27.27 9.14 -4.33
CA ASN A 116 -28.39 9.09 -5.28
C ASN A 116 -28.87 7.64 -5.39
N GLU A 117 -30.14 7.38 -5.06
CA GLU A 117 -30.77 6.06 -5.24
C GLU A 117 -29.96 4.88 -4.64
N ASN A 118 -29.30 5.12 -3.50
CA ASN A 118 -28.40 4.18 -2.79
C ASN A 118 -27.04 3.93 -3.46
N VAL A 119 -26.63 4.76 -4.41
CA VAL A 119 -25.28 4.78 -4.97
C VAL A 119 -24.53 5.98 -4.40
N PHE A 120 -23.36 5.74 -3.82
CA PHE A 120 -22.42 6.80 -3.45
C PHE A 120 -21.76 7.33 -4.72
N ASP A 121 -22.04 8.58 -5.07
CA ASP A 121 -21.30 9.29 -6.11
C ASP A 121 -20.00 9.84 -5.51
N LEU A 122 -18.92 9.13 -5.81
CA LEU A 122 -17.56 9.46 -5.38
C LEU A 122 -16.83 10.33 -6.41
N SER A 123 -17.49 10.79 -7.48
CA SER A 123 -16.85 11.65 -8.48
C SER A 123 -16.39 13.00 -7.91
N GLN A 124 -16.95 13.39 -6.77
CA GLN A 124 -16.57 14.57 -5.98
C GLN A 124 -15.82 14.18 -4.71
N SER A 125 -15.23 12.97 -4.66
CA SER A 125 -14.37 12.56 -3.55
C SER A 125 -13.24 13.57 -3.39
N GLY A 126 -12.95 13.94 -2.14
CA GLY A 126 -12.00 15.00 -1.82
C GLY A 126 -10.55 14.59 -2.00
N VAL A 127 -9.81 14.56 -0.90
CA VAL A 127 -8.36 14.40 -0.91
C VAL A 127 -7.95 12.95 -1.15
N GLU A 128 -7.05 12.75 -2.11
CA GLU A 128 -6.39 11.47 -2.34
C GLU A 128 -5.11 11.39 -1.51
N TYR A 129 -4.95 10.31 -0.75
CA TYR A 129 -3.73 10.04 0.01
C TYR A 129 -2.92 8.94 -0.65
N THR A 130 -1.63 9.20 -0.85
CA THR A 130 -0.66 8.19 -1.26
C THR A 130 0.24 7.81 -0.10
N SER A 131 0.43 6.51 0.14
CA SER A 131 1.36 5.98 1.15
C SER A 131 2.68 5.54 0.52
N TYR A 132 3.80 5.94 1.12
CA TYR A 132 5.17 5.59 0.70
C TYR A 132 5.96 4.95 1.85
N SER A 133 7.15 4.43 1.53
CA SER A 133 8.20 4.05 2.49
C SER A 133 9.33 5.05 2.52
#